data_AF-A0AAE6M9Q8-F1
#
_entry.id   AF-A0AAE6M9Q8-F1
#
_cell.length_a   1.000
_cell.length_b   1.000
_cell.length_c   1.000
_cell.angle_alpha   90.00
_cell.angle_beta   90.00
_cell.angle_gamma   90.00
#
_symmetry.space_group_name_H-M   'P 1'
#
loop_
_entity.id
_entity.type
_entity.pdbx_description
1 polymer ?
#
loop_
_entity_poly.entity_id
_entity_poly.type
_entity_poly.pdbx_seq_one_letter_code
_entity_poly.pdbx_strand_id
1 'polypeptide(L)'
;MLIKAQNTTQEAIANTCDMNFGTFKNRSSKKTPPNVIEAYKIAKALNVPMEFLVTGKNPPHWKPPARIAPIVEILETLSDQDLEVVLKMVSGLVKE
;
A
#
# COMPACT_ATOMS: atom_id res chain seq x y z
N MET A 1 -8.81 -1.04 -2.75
CA MET A 1 -8.59 -1.11 -1.29
C MET A 1 -7.14 -1.57 -1.08
N LEU A 2 -6.31 -0.79 -0.38
CA LEU A 2 -4.84 -0.97 -0.24
C LEU A 2 -4.37 -2.41 -0.01
N ILE A 3 -5.07 -3.13 0.87
CA ILE A 3 -4.78 -4.54 1.20
C ILE A 3 -4.89 -5.46 -0.03
N LYS A 4 -5.92 -5.28 -0.87
CA LYS A 4 -6.09 -6.08 -2.09
C LYS A 4 -5.02 -5.80 -3.13
N ALA A 5 -4.54 -4.55 -3.21
CA ALA A 5 -3.49 -4.16 -4.16
C ALA A 5 -2.12 -4.76 -3.84
N GLN A 6 -1.91 -5.21 -2.59
CA GLN A 6 -0.65 -5.82 -2.15
C GLN A 6 -0.70 -7.35 -2.10
N ASN A 7 -1.74 -7.98 -2.69
CA ASN A 7 -1.97 -9.42 -2.64
C ASN A 7 -1.85 -9.99 -1.21
N THR A 8 -2.37 -9.26 -0.22
CA THR A 8 -2.35 -9.64 1.21
C THR A 8 -3.77 -9.67 1.77
N THR A 9 -3.95 -10.24 2.96
CA THR A 9 -5.26 -10.37 3.62
C THR A 9 -5.36 -9.47 4.84
N GLN A 10 -6.60 -9.12 5.24
CA GLN A 10 -6.84 -8.38 6.48
C GLN A 10 -6.30 -9.13 7.71
N GLU A 11 -6.35 -10.47 7.69
CA GLU A 11 -5.82 -11.33 8.75
C GLU A 11 -4.29 -11.27 8.81
N ALA A 12 -3.60 -11.35 7.67
CA ALA A 12 -2.15 -11.22 7.61
C ALA A 12 -1.66 -9.86 8.14
N ILE A 13 -2.35 -8.78 7.79
CA ILE A 13 -2.05 -7.44 8.30
C ILE A 13 -2.33 -7.34 9.81
N ALA A 14 -3.46 -7.86 10.28
CA ALA A 14 -3.78 -7.86 11.71
C ALA A 14 -2.72 -8.61 12.54
N ASN A 15 -2.28 -9.79 12.07
CA ASN A 15 -1.22 -10.57 12.70
C ASN A 15 0.12 -9.81 12.70
N THR A 16 0.49 -9.21 11.57
CA THR A 16 1.72 -8.40 11.46
C THR A 16 1.70 -7.20 12.41
N CYS A 17 0.52 -6.66 12.69
CA CYS A 17 0.33 -5.51 13.57
C CYS A 17 0.13 -5.88 15.04
N ASP A 18 0.12 -7.17 15.39
CA ASP A 18 -0.26 -7.67 16.72
C ASP A 18 -1.63 -7.13 17.15
N MET A 19 -2.62 -7.29 16.27
CA MET A 19 -4.00 -6.85 16.47
C MET A 19 -4.94 -8.04 16.38
N ASN A 20 -5.99 -8.05 17.20
CA ASN A 20 -7.06 -9.03 17.06
C ASN A 20 -7.75 -8.86 15.70
N PHE A 21 -7.76 -9.93 14.89
CA PHE A 21 -8.35 -9.92 13.55
C PHE A 21 -9.84 -9.54 13.55
N GLY A 22 -10.62 -10.03 14.51
CA GLY A 22 -12.05 -9.69 14.63
C GLY A 22 -12.27 -8.20 14.87
N THR A 23 -11.49 -7.61 15.77
CA THR A 23 -11.50 -6.15 16.00
C THR A 23 -11.08 -5.40 14.73
N PHE A 24 -9.98 -5.80 14.10
CA PHE A 24 -9.47 -5.17 12.89
C PHE A 24 -10.49 -5.18 11.74
N LYS A 25 -11.10 -6.34 11.46
CA LYS A 25 -12.15 -6.51 10.45
C LYS A 25 -13.37 -5.64 10.74
N ASN A 26 -13.80 -5.57 12.00
CA ASN A 26 -15.00 -4.84 12.40
C ASN A 26 -14.82 -3.31 12.44
N ARG A 27 -13.59 -2.80 12.43
CA ARG A 27 -13.34 -1.35 12.39
C ARG A 27 -13.91 -0.69 11.14
N SER A 28 -13.80 -1.36 9.99
CA SER A 28 -14.33 -0.83 8.72
C SER A 28 -15.85 -0.72 8.73
N SER A 29 -16.57 -1.68 9.31
CA SER A 29 -18.04 -1.66 9.37
C SER A 29 -18.54 -0.66 10.42
N LYS A 30 -17.85 -0.55 11.55
CA LYS A 30 -18.18 0.38 12.64
C LYS A 30 -17.68 1.82 12.42
N LYS A 31 -17.00 2.09 11.28
CA LYS A 31 -16.37 3.37 10.97
C LYS A 31 -15.49 3.89 12.12
N THR A 32 -14.82 2.97 12.83
CA THR A 32 -14.00 3.29 14.00
C THR A 32 -12.53 3.39 13.57
N PRO A 33 -11.93 4.60 13.53
CA PRO A 33 -10.55 4.74 13.11
C PRO A 33 -9.60 4.05 14.11
N PRO A 34 -8.46 3.51 13.63
CA PRO A 34 -7.38 3.10 14.51
C PRO A 34 -6.83 4.31 15.28
N ASN A 35 -6.32 4.08 16.49
CA ASN A 35 -5.55 5.10 17.20
C ASN A 35 -4.19 5.33 16.51
N VAL A 36 -3.43 6.34 16.96
CA VAL A 36 -2.15 6.73 16.32
C VAL A 36 -1.13 5.58 16.26
N ILE A 37 -1.03 4.76 17.31
CA ILE A 37 -0.11 3.63 17.40
C ILE A 37 -0.54 2.52 16.44
N GLU A 38 -1.83 2.21 16.43
CA GLU A 38 -2.41 1.22 15.52
C GLU A 38 -2.24 1.64 14.07
N ALA A 39 -2.53 2.90 13.74
CA ALA A 39 -2.37 3.46 12.40
C ALA A 39 -0.90 3.39 11.93
N TYR A 40 0.06 3.69 12.81
CA TYR A 40 1.48 3.54 12.50
C TYR A 40 1.87 2.09 12.17
N LYS A 41 1.41 1.12 12.97
CA LYS A 41 1.68 -0.32 12.71
C LYS A 41 1.10 -0.75 11.36
N ILE A 42 -0.13 -0.33 11.05
CA ILE A 42 -0.80 -0.65 9.78
C ILE A 42 -0.06 -0.02 8.60
N ALA A 43 0.33 1.25 8.71
CA ALA A 43 1.09 1.95 7.67
C ALA A 43 2.42 1.23 7.38
N LYS A 44 3.13 0.81 8.43
CA LYS A 44 4.38 0.05 8.31
C LYS A 44 4.15 -1.33 7.68
N ALA A 45 3.12 -2.07 8.11
CA ALA A 45 2.80 -3.38 7.54
C ALA A 45 2.43 -3.31 6.06
N LEU A 46 1.77 -2.22 5.66
CA LEU A 46 1.43 -1.93 4.26
C LEU A 46 2.55 -1.22 3.50
N ASN A 47 3.67 -0.92 4.15
CA ASN A 47 4.79 -0.18 3.56
C ASN A 47 4.37 1.13 2.85
N VAL A 48 3.46 1.89 3.47
CA VAL A 48 2.99 3.18 2.99
C VAL A 48 3.20 4.27 4.05
N PRO A 49 3.24 5.55 3.66
CA PRO A 49 3.24 6.65 4.61
C PRO A 49 1.96 6.66 5.45
N MET A 50 2.08 7.10 6.70
CA MET A 50 0.92 7.30 7.58
C MET A 50 -0.06 8.32 7.00
N GLU A 51 0.44 9.39 6.39
CA GLU A 51 -0.39 10.39 5.72
C GLU A 51 -1.19 9.77 4.55
N PHE A 52 -0.56 8.89 3.77
CA PHE A 52 -1.24 8.16 2.69
C PHE A 52 -2.32 7.22 3.26
N LEU A 53 -2.04 6.52 4.35
CA LEU A 53 -3.02 5.64 5.00
C LEU A 53 -4.28 6.40 5.43
N VAL A 54 -4.13 7.64 5.90
CA VAL A 54 -5.24 8.45 6.43
C VAL A 54 -5.95 9.24 5.33
N THR A 55 -5.22 9.81 4.38
CA THR A 55 -5.75 10.78 3.40
C THR A 55 -5.88 10.24 1.98
N GLY A 56 -5.22 9.11 1.68
CA GLY A 56 -5.07 8.59 0.32
C GLY A 56 -4.09 9.39 -0.56
N LYS A 57 -3.38 10.38 0.00
CA LYS A 57 -2.40 11.21 -0.73
C LYS A 57 -1.00 10.96 -0.19
N ASN A 58 -0.02 10.88 -1.09
CA ASN A 58 1.38 10.77 -0.68
C ASN A 58 1.84 12.12 -0.11
N PRO A 59 2.68 12.11 0.95
CA PRO A 59 3.31 13.34 1.43
C PRO A 59 4.15 13.99 0.30
N PRO A 60 4.34 15.32 0.31
CA PRO A 60 5.09 16.03 -0.73
C PRO A 60 6.53 15.52 -0.97
N HIS A 61 7.13 14.86 0.02
CA HIS A 61 8.48 14.32 -0.03
C HIS A 61 8.52 12.79 -0.01
N TRP A 62 7.40 12.13 -0.35
CA TRP A 62 7.36 10.68 -0.41
C TRP A 62 8.38 10.14 -1.41
N LYS A 63 9.03 9.03 -1.04
CA LYS A 63 9.89 8.27 -1.93
C LYS A 63 9.42 6.82 -1.99
N PRO A 64 9.51 6.17 -3.15
CA PRO A 64 9.22 4.76 -3.28
C PRO A 64 10.13 3.91 -2.37
N PRO A 65 9.66 2.73 -1.90
CA PRO A 65 10.48 1.79 -1.14
C PRO A 65 11.78 1.43 -1.86
N ALA A 66 12.87 1.25 -1.12
CA ALA A 66 14.20 0.96 -1.69
C ALA A 66 14.22 -0.19 -2.71
N ARG A 67 13.39 -1.22 -2.50
CA ARG A 67 13.24 -2.36 -3.43
C ARG A 67 12.82 -1.94 -4.84
N ILE A 68 11.96 -0.94 -4.97
CA ILE A 68 11.40 -0.49 -6.25
C ILE A 68 11.89 0.91 -6.64
N ALA A 69 12.62 1.61 -5.79
CA ALA A 69 13.11 2.97 -6.06
C ALA A 69 13.89 3.08 -7.38
N PRO A 70 14.86 2.19 -7.69
CA PRO A 70 15.56 2.25 -8.98
C PRO A 70 14.65 2.05 -10.18
N ILE A 71 13.58 1.25 -10.03
CA ILE A 71 12.60 1.02 -11.10
C ILE A 71 11.80 2.31 -11.32
N VAL A 72 11.28 2.90 -10.24
CA VAL A 72 10.48 4.13 -10.32
C VAL A 72 11.31 5.28 -10.91
N GLU A 73 12.57 5.43 -10.52
CA GLU A 73 13.48 6.43 -11.10
C GLU A 73 13.62 6.27 -12.62
N ILE A 74 13.73 5.03 -13.12
CA ILE A 74 13.76 4.79 -14.57
C ILE A 74 12.41 5.15 -15.21
N LEU A 75 11.29 4.74 -14.60
CA LEU A 75 9.95 5.01 -15.13
C LEU A 75 9.65 6.52 -15.24
N GLU A 76 10.15 7.34 -14.31
CA GLU A 76 9.99 8.80 -14.35
C GLU A 76 10.71 9.46 -15.55
N THR A 77 11.63 8.75 -16.20
CA THR A 77 12.32 9.24 -17.41
C THR A 77 11.63 8.87 -18.72
N LEU A 78 10.61 8.02 -18.66
CA LEU A 78 9.93 7.48 -19.84
C LEU A 78 8.82 8.41 -20.33
N SER A 79 8.50 8.33 -21.62
CA SER A 79 7.32 9.00 -22.18
C SER A 79 6.03 8.29 -21.76
N ASP A 80 4.89 8.99 -21.84
CA ASP A 80 3.58 8.38 -21.57
C ASP A 80 3.31 7.16 -22.47
N GLN A 81 3.78 7.20 -23.72
CA GLN A 81 3.64 6.09 -24.66
C GLN A 81 4.46 4.87 -24.22
N ASP A 82 5.69 5.08 -23.74
CA ASP A 82 6.54 4.01 -23.24
C ASP A 82 5.99 3.41 -21.93
N LEU A 83 5.46 4.25 -21.04
CA LEU A 83 4.79 3.81 -19.81
C LEU A 83 3.59 2.91 -20.11
N GLU A 84 2.84 3.21 -21.17
CA GLU A 84 1.72 2.37 -21.62
C GLU A 84 2.18 0.98 -22.08
N VAL A 85 3.32 0.90 -22.76
CA VAL A 85 3.94 -0.37 -23.17
C VAL A 85 4.40 -1.16 -21.94
N VAL A 86 5.12 -0.51 -21.03
CA VAL A 86 5.57 -1.13 -19.76
C VAL A 86 4.39 -1.69 -18.99
N LEU A 87 3.29 -0.93 -18.87
CA LEU A 87 2.08 -1.38 -18.19
C LEU A 87 1.52 -2.67 -18.79
N LYS A 88 1.43 -2.76 -20.12
CA LYS A 88 0.98 -3.98 -20.82
C LYS A 88 1.90 -5.17 -20.52
N MET A 89 3.22 -4.96 -20.54
CA MET A 89 4.20 -6.02 -20.26
C MET A 89 4.09 -6.56 -18.83
N VAL A 90 4.03 -5.67 -17.83
CA VAL A 90 4.01 -6.09 -16.42
C VAL A 90 2.65 -6.63 -15.99
N SER A 91 1.56 -6.20 -16.63
CA SER A 91 0.22 -6.72 -16.36
C SER A 91 0.12 -8.23 -16.63
N GLY A 92 0.87 -8.74 -17.61
CA GLY A 92 0.96 -10.19 -17.90
C GLY A 92 1.67 -11.01 -16.82
N LEU A 93 2.37 -10.38 -15.87
CA LEU A 93 3.07 -11.06 -14.78
C LEU A 93 2.20 -11.25 -13.53
N VAL A 94 1.08 -10.52 -13.43
CA VAL A 94 0.14 -10.65 -12.31
C VAL A 94 -0.76 -11.85 -12.61
N LYS A 95 -0.47 -13.01 -12.01
CA LYS A 95 -1.38 -14.17 -12.05
C LYS A 95 -2.63 -13.85 -11.21
N GLU A 96 -3.81 -14.13 -11.76
CA GLU A 96 -5.09 -14.10 -11.05
C GLU A 96 -5.13 -15.07 -9.86
#